data_AF-A0A3A5IK09-F1
#
_entry.id   AF-A0A3A5IK09-F1
#
_cell.length_a   1.000
_cell.length_b   1.000
_cell.length_c   1.000
_cell.angle_alpha   90.00
_cell.angle_beta   90.00
_cell.angle_gamma   90.00
#
_symmetry.space_group_name_H-M   'P 1'
#
loop_
_entity.id
_entity.type
_entity.pdbx_description
1 polymer ?
#
loop_
_entity_poly.entity_id
_entity_poly.type
_entity_poly.pdbx_seq_one_letter_code
_entity_poly.pdbx_strand_id
1 'polypeptide(L)'
;MNLVKGARADITKNEPGLDEIIIQVSWEADPSLDIDASIFMIDESGKCPGDPYMIFYGNASSANQSVCHSVNNQSSEKTESFSIKLDTIEPIVQKLVLTLTIFEEEQKGQTFAQMNHASMKILNKKNGTELIHYDLGPFTVENSLVVAEAYRRNGGWKISANTGGFAGGLAQLCQHFGLEVAEETEPTASMKQAQKEAAPAIENENINVDQAPSVIQLSKITLEKPGDSISLKKADKIKHIAIKLQ
;
A
#
# COMPACT_ATOMS: atom_id res chain seq x y z
N MET A 1 4.23 -21.14 -16.04
CA MET A 1 3.13 -22.08 -15.69
C MET A 1 1.85 -21.31 -15.56
N ASN A 2 0.72 -21.80 -16.10
CA ASN A 2 -0.56 -21.08 -15.97
C ASN A 2 -1.34 -21.57 -14.75
N LEU A 3 -1.75 -20.66 -13.88
CA LEU A 3 -2.63 -20.96 -12.75
C LEU A 3 -4.08 -20.57 -13.06
N VAL A 4 -4.99 -21.24 -12.36
CA VAL A 4 -6.41 -20.91 -12.34
C VAL A 4 -6.83 -20.60 -10.91
N LYS A 5 -7.95 -19.89 -10.74
CA LYS A 5 -8.50 -19.58 -9.41
C LYS A 5 -8.66 -20.86 -8.57
N GLY A 6 -8.18 -20.81 -7.33
CA GLY A 6 -8.13 -21.92 -6.38
C GLY A 6 -6.89 -22.82 -6.48
N ALA A 7 -6.07 -22.68 -7.54
CA ALA A 7 -4.88 -23.48 -7.72
C ALA A 7 -3.75 -23.08 -6.77
N ARG A 8 -2.84 -24.02 -6.52
CA ARG A 8 -1.62 -23.81 -5.74
C ARG A 8 -0.41 -24.33 -6.51
N ALA A 9 0.70 -23.62 -6.42
CA ALA A 9 1.97 -24.02 -7.01
C ALA A 9 3.12 -23.86 -6.03
N ASP A 10 4.15 -24.69 -6.18
CA ASP A 10 5.42 -24.55 -5.47
C ASP A 10 6.41 -23.87 -6.41
N ILE A 11 6.84 -22.66 -6.07
CA ILE A 11 7.73 -21.87 -6.93
C ILE A 11 9.19 -22.24 -6.69
N THR A 12 9.53 -22.74 -5.51
CA THR A 12 10.91 -23.10 -5.15
C THR A 12 11.28 -24.53 -5.54
N LYS A 13 10.33 -25.46 -5.58
CA LYS A 13 10.60 -26.88 -5.81
C LYS A 13 11.31 -27.18 -7.13
N ASN A 14 10.96 -26.47 -8.19
CA ASN A 14 11.48 -26.71 -9.53
C ASN A 14 12.51 -25.65 -9.98
N GLU A 15 12.85 -24.70 -9.10
CA GLU A 15 13.78 -23.61 -9.38
C GLU A 15 14.91 -23.60 -8.33
N PRO A 16 15.89 -24.52 -8.42
CA PRO A 16 17.00 -24.56 -7.48
C PRO A 16 17.78 -23.23 -7.49
N GLY A 17 17.97 -22.63 -6.31
CA GLY A 17 18.67 -21.36 -6.17
C GLY A 17 17.83 -20.12 -6.52
N LEU A 18 16.50 -20.25 -6.56
CA LEU A 18 15.60 -19.10 -6.62
C LEU A 18 15.65 -18.30 -5.32
N ASP A 19 16.33 -17.16 -5.37
CA ASP A 19 16.56 -16.25 -4.25
C ASP A 19 15.67 -14.99 -4.32
N GLU A 20 15.40 -14.51 -5.54
CA GLU A 20 14.61 -13.31 -5.78
C GLU A 20 13.57 -13.51 -6.89
N ILE A 21 12.32 -13.14 -6.59
CA ILE A 21 11.20 -13.12 -7.55
C ILE A 21 10.69 -11.70 -7.75
N ILE A 22 9.99 -11.49 -8.86
CA ILE A 22 9.12 -10.33 -9.06
C ILE A 22 7.68 -10.84 -9.13
N ILE A 23 6.81 -10.39 -8.24
CA ILE A 23 5.37 -10.49 -8.43
C ILE A 23 4.93 -9.24 -9.18
N GLN A 24 4.46 -9.42 -10.40
CA GLN A 24 3.96 -8.35 -11.25
C GLN A 24 2.45 -8.49 -11.41
N VAL A 25 1.72 -7.40 -11.31
CA VAL A 25 0.29 -7.33 -11.60
C VAL A 25 0.04 -6.22 -12.61
N SER A 26 -0.74 -6.54 -13.64
CA SER A 26 -0.98 -5.67 -14.78
C SER A 26 -2.47 -5.63 -15.11
N TRP A 27 -2.97 -4.47 -15.50
CA TRP A 27 -4.38 -4.28 -15.89
C TRP A 27 -4.56 -3.10 -16.85
N GLU A 28 -5.70 -3.09 -17.53
CA GLU A 28 -6.19 -1.97 -18.33
C GLU A 28 -7.44 -1.40 -17.69
N ALA A 29 -7.50 -0.08 -17.54
CA ALA A 29 -8.66 0.62 -17.00
C ALA A 29 -8.71 2.06 -17.50
N ASP A 30 -9.88 2.69 -17.36
CA ASP A 30 -9.98 4.14 -17.56
C ASP A 30 -9.03 4.87 -16.59
N PRO A 31 -8.34 5.96 -17.01
CA PRO A 31 -7.44 6.69 -16.13
C PRO A 31 -8.08 7.22 -14.83
N SER A 32 -9.41 7.44 -14.82
CA SER A 32 -10.15 7.83 -13.62
C SER A 32 -10.30 6.70 -12.59
N LEU A 33 -10.08 5.45 -12.98
CA LEU A 33 -10.06 4.30 -12.07
C LEU A 33 -8.66 4.18 -11.46
N ASP A 34 -8.55 4.62 -10.21
CA ASP A 34 -7.32 4.59 -9.47
C ASP A 34 -7.21 3.29 -8.69
N ILE A 35 -6.54 2.31 -9.30
CA ILE A 35 -6.27 1.00 -8.69
C ILE A 35 -4.85 1.04 -8.14
N ASP A 36 -4.69 0.61 -6.89
CA ASP A 36 -3.40 0.43 -6.25
C ASP A 36 -3.21 -1.05 -5.86
N ALA A 37 -1.98 -1.57 -6.00
CA ALA A 37 -1.60 -2.87 -5.47
C ALA A 37 -0.88 -2.74 -4.12
N SER A 38 -1.06 -3.74 -3.25
CA SER A 38 -0.38 -3.78 -1.95
C SER A 38 -0.01 -5.21 -1.56
N ILE A 39 1.04 -5.36 -0.75
CA ILE A 39 1.40 -6.62 -0.09
C ILE A 39 1.28 -6.43 1.43
N PHE A 40 0.44 -7.25 2.06
CA PHE A 40 0.45 -7.43 3.51
C PHE A 40 1.41 -8.56 3.87
N MET A 41 2.39 -8.28 4.72
CA MET A 41 3.33 -9.26 5.26
C MET A 41 2.76 -9.80 6.59
N ILE A 42 2.36 -11.06 6.57
CA ILE A 42 1.50 -11.70 7.57
C ILE A 42 2.28 -12.72 8.39
N ASP A 43 2.10 -12.68 9.71
CA ASP A 43 2.67 -13.59 10.68
C ASP A 43 1.85 -14.89 10.87
N GLU A 44 2.25 -15.73 11.83
CA GLU A 44 1.55 -16.98 12.18
C GLU A 44 0.14 -16.77 12.74
N SER A 45 -0.15 -15.60 13.31
CA SER A 45 -1.48 -15.25 13.82
C SER A 45 -2.46 -14.86 12.71
N GLY A 46 -1.96 -14.69 11.48
CA GLY A 46 -2.74 -14.21 10.35
C GLY A 46 -2.87 -12.68 10.31
N LYS A 47 -1.98 -11.95 11.00
CA LYS A 47 -1.96 -10.49 11.07
C LYS A 47 -0.61 -9.92 10.63
N CYS A 48 -0.58 -8.65 10.27
CA CYS A 48 0.65 -7.90 10.16
C CYS A 48 1.22 -7.65 11.56
N PRO A 49 2.53 -7.84 11.79
CA PRO A 49 3.16 -7.47 13.07
C PRO A 49 3.09 -5.97 13.39
N GLY A 50 2.82 -5.12 12.39
CA GLY A 50 2.56 -3.69 12.54
C GLY A 50 2.54 -2.98 11.18
N ASP A 51 2.29 -1.68 11.19
CA ASP A 51 2.13 -0.83 10.01
C ASP A 51 3.26 -0.95 8.96
N PRO A 52 4.55 -1.06 9.33
CA PRO A 52 5.64 -1.24 8.36
C PRO A 52 5.59 -2.54 7.54
N TYR A 53 4.73 -3.49 7.92
CA TYR A 53 4.53 -4.77 7.24
C TYR A 53 3.47 -4.69 6.12
N MET A 54 2.94 -3.51 5.83
CA MET A 54 2.17 -3.26 4.61
C MET A 54 3.04 -2.53 3.59
N ILE A 55 3.25 -3.15 2.42
CA ILE A 55 4.07 -2.61 1.34
C ILE A 55 3.16 -2.12 0.22
N PHE A 56 3.25 -0.84 -0.10
CA PHE A 56 2.41 -0.14 -1.08
C PHE A 56 3.10 1.15 -1.52
N TYR A 57 2.47 1.98 -2.35
CA TYR A 57 3.09 3.22 -2.86
C TYR A 57 3.59 4.17 -1.75
N GLY A 58 2.92 4.23 -0.60
CA GLY A 58 3.28 5.11 0.53
C GLY A 58 4.32 4.51 1.48
N ASN A 59 4.49 3.18 1.46
CA ASN A 59 5.55 2.45 2.16
C ASN A 59 6.17 1.44 1.18
N ALA A 60 6.99 1.95 0.26
CA ALA A 60 7.43 1.20 -0.91
C ALA A 60 8.44 0.07 -0.61
N SER A 61 8.91 -0.07 0.62
CA SER A 61 9.84 -1.15 0.97
C SER A 61 9.71 -1.57 2.43
N SER A 62 9.76 -2.89 2.65
CA SER A 62 9.95 -3.46 3.99
C SER A 62 11.25 -2.95 4.63
N ALA A 63 11.33 -2.96 5.96
CA ALA A 63 12.47 -2.42 6.72
C ALA A 63 13.82 -3.03 6.31
N ASN A 64 13.84 -4.31 5.96
CA ASN A 64 15.04 -5.03 5.51
C ASN A 64 15.17 -5.14 3.98
N GLN A 65 14.31 -4.43 3.23
CA GLN A 65 14.28 -4.43 1.75
C GLN A 65 14.08 -5.83 1.16
N SER A 66 13.43 -6.73 1.89
CA SER A 66 13.07 -8.06 1.41
C SER A 66 11.89 -8.02 0.44
N VAL A 67 11.01 -7.03 0.57
CA VAL A 67 9.90 -6.72 -0.35
C VAL A 67 10.00 -5.24 -0.72
N CYS A 68 10.03 -4.94 -2.02
CA CYS A 68 10.09 -3.58 -2.57
C CYS A 68 9.07 -3.40 -3.70
N HIS A 69 8.22 -2.39 -3.59
CA HIS A 69 7.21 -1.99 -4.58
C HIS A 69 7.78 -1.05 -5.64
N SER A 70 7.29 -1.18 -6.87
CA SER A 70 7.54 -0.24 -7.96
C SER A 70 6.33 -0.18 -8.89
N VAL A 71 6.19 0.97 -9.56
CA VAL A 71 5.11 1.23 -10.51
C VAL A 71 5.71 1.55 -11.87
N ASN A 72 5.15 0.95 -12.93
CA ASN A 72 5.50 1.25 -14.31
C ASN A 72 4.26 1.70 -15.10
N ASN A 73 4.29 2.97 -15.52
CA ASN A 73 3.19 3.62 -16.25
C ASN A 73 3.60 4.01 -17.68
N GLN A 74 4.51 3.26 -18.32
CA GLN A 74 5.01 3.59 -19.65
C GLN A 74 4.05 3.24 -20.81
N SER A 75 2.94 2.55 -20.54
CA SER A 75 1.93 2.18 -21.54
C SER A 75 0.50 2.41 -21.03
N SER A 76 -0.50 2.12 -21.86
CA SER A 76 -1.91 2.09 -21.43
C SER A 76 -2.23 0.97 -20.44
N GLU A 77 -1.38 -0.06 -20.38
CA GLU A 77 -1.44 -1.13 -19.39
C GLU A 77 -0.69 -0.66 -18.14
N LYS A 78 -1.42 -0.42 -17.06
CA LYS A 78 -0.81 -0.11 -15.77
C LYS A 78 -0.19 -1.38 -15.22
N THR A 79 1.05 -1.27 -14.74
CA THR A 79 1.76 -2.41 -14.15
C THR A 79 2.38 -2.00 -12.82
N GLU A 80 2.10 -2.77 -11.78
CA GLU A 80 2.76 -2.68 -10.48
C GLU A 80 3.55 -3.95 -10.20
N SER A 81 4.66 -3.80 -9.49
CA SER A 81 5.61 -4.88 -9.25
C SER A 81 6.12 -4.87 -7.81
N PHE A 82 6.34 -6.06 -7.29
CA PHE A 82 6.96 -6.29 -5.99
C PHE A 82 8.17 -7.20 -6.19
N SER A 83 9.37 -6.65 -5.98
CA SER A 83 10.61 -7.41 -5.93
C SER A 83 10.74 -8.04 -4.56
N ILE A 84 10.96 -9.35 -4.50
CA ILE A 84 10.91 -10.13 -3.27
C ILE A 84 12.14 -11.03 -3.13
N LYS A 85 13.00 -10.72 -2.16
CA LYS A 85 14.18 -11.52 -1.77
C LYS A 85 13.77 -12.55 -0.71
N LEU A 86 13.47 -13.77 -1.17
CA LEU A 86 12.82 -14.84 -0.41
C LEU A 86 13.57 -15.21 0.88
N ASP A 87 14.91 -15.25 0.83
CA ASP A 87 15.76 -15.66 1.95
C ASP A 87 15.96 -14.57 3.00
N THR A 88 15.69 -13.31 2.64
CA THR A 88 15.83 -12.16 3.55
C THR A 88 14.53 -11.80 4.24
N ILE A 89 13.40 -12.37 3.83
CA ILE A 89 12.12 -12.15 4.53
C ILE A 89 12.25 -12.62 5.97
N GLU A 90 11.85 -11.75 6.91
CA GLU A 90 11.99 -12.01 8.33
C GLU A 90 11.30 -13.34 8.74
N PRO A 91 11.87 -14.10 9.67
CA PRO A 91 11.29 -15.36 10.12
C PRO A 91 9.86 -15.26 10.63
N ILE A 92 9.46 -14.10 11.20
CA ILE A 92 8.10 -13.87 11.69
C ILE A 92 7.05 -13.88 10.57
N VAL A 93 7.42 -13.48 9.35
CA VAL A 93 6.51 -13.41 8.20
C VAL A 93 6.37 -14.79 7.58
N GLN A 94 5.14 -15.33 7.61
CA GLN A 94 4.81 -16.63 7.03
C GLN A 94 4.14 -16.52 5.66
N LYS A 95 3.52 -15.37 5.38
CA LYS A 95 2.72 -15.17 4.18
C LYS A 95 2.84 -13.73 3.69
N LEU A 96 2.82 -13.56 2.37
CA LEU A 96 2.64 -12.30 1.67
C LEU A 96 1.28 -12.36 0.97
N VAL A 97 0.39 -11.42 1.26
CA VAL A 97 -0.94 -11.36 0.65
C VAL A 97 -0.96 -10.19 -0.33
N LEU A 98 -1.09 -10.49 -1.62
CA LEU A 98 -1.24 -9.48 -2.67
C LEU A 98 -2.71 -9.06 -2.75
N THR A 99 -2.95 -7.75 -2.71
CA THR A 99 -4.28 -7.16 -2.82
C THR A 99 -4.33 -6.09 -3.91
N LEU A 100 -5.53 -5.85 -4.44
CA LEU A 100 -5.84 -4.68 -5.27
C LEU A 100 -7.00 -3.91 -4.63
N THR A 101 -6.92 -2.59 -4.62
CA THR A 101 -7.96 -1.70 -4.10
C THR A 101 -8.18 -0.55 -5.05
N ILE A 102 -9.43 -0.09 -5.18
CA ILE A 102 -9.75 1.17 -5.85
C ILE A 102 -9.74 2.28 -4.80
N PHE A 103 -9.06 3.39 -5.06
CA PHE A 103 -9.05 4.56 -4.19
C PHE A 103 -10.34 5.41 -4.34
N GLU A 104 -10.93 5.83 -3.21
CA GLU A 104 -12.20 6.60 -3.15
C GLU A 104 -13.37 5.87 -3.83
N GLU A 105 -13.39 4.55 -3.71
CA GLU A 105 -14.34 3.65 -4.37
C GLU A 105 -15.80 3.97 -4.06
N GLU A 106 -16.11 4.29 -2.79
CA GLU A 106 -17.49 4.57 -2.33
C GLU A 106 -18.01 5.90 -2.90
N GLN A 107 -17.14 6.89 -3.02
CA GLN A 107 -17.50 8.23 -3.46
C GLN A 107 -17.70 8.29 -4.98
N LYS A 108 -16.96 7.46 -5.73
CA LYS A 108 -16.99 7.41 -7.20
C LYS A 108 -17.89 6.31 -7.75
N GLY A 109 -18.39 5.40 -6.91
CA GLY A 109 -19.19 4.25 -7.35
C GLY A 109 -18.43 3.32 -8.30
N GLN A 110 -17.10 3.30 -8.17
CA GLN A 110 -16.19 2.56 -9.05
C GLN A 110 -16.01 1.13 -8.57
N THR A 111 -15.89 0.20 -9.51
CA THR A 111 -15.73 -1.23 -9.24
C THR A 111 -14.76 -1.87 -10.21
N PHE A 112 -14.25 -3.05 -9.87
CA PHE A 112 -13.38 -3.81 -10.74
C PHE A 112 -14.06 -4.35 -12.01
N ALA A 113 -15.38 -4.17 -12.19
CA ALA A 113 -16.03 -4.42 -13.48
C ALA A 113 -15.49 -3.54 -14.62
N GLN A 114 -14.86 -2.41 -14.28
CA GLN A 114 -14.24 -1.48 -15.22
C GLN A 114 -12.77 -1.83 -15.51
N MET A 115 -12.22 -2.84 -14.83
CA MET A 115 -10.85 -3.34 -15.01
C MET A 115 -10.84 -4.48 -16.03
N ASN A 116 -10.00 -4.36 -17.05
CA ASN A 116 -9.86 -5.33 -18.14
C ASN A 116 -8.45 -5.90 -18.18
N HIS A 117 -8.31 -7.07 -18.82
CA HIS A 117 -7.02 -7.75 -19.03
C HIS A 117 -6.15 -7.88 -17.77
N ALA A 118 -6.78 -8.02 -16.61
CA ALA A 118 -6.07 -8.11 -15.34
C ALA A 118 -5.35 -9.47 -15.20
N SER A 119 -4.04 -9.43 -15.00
CA SER A 119 -3.22 -10.62 -14.82
C SER A 119 -2.14 -10.42 -13.77
N MET A 120 -1.73 -11.51 -13.15
CA MET A 120 -0.59 -11.59 -12.25
C MET A 120 0.47 -12.52 -12.85
N LYS A 121 1.73 -12.10 -12.81
CA LYS A 121 2.88 -12.89 -13.18
C LYS A 121 3.84 -13.01 -12.01
N ILE A 122 4.57 -14.12 -11.96
CA ILE A 122 5.73 -14.27 -11.10
C ILE A 122 6.93 -14.58 -11.97
N LEU A 123 7.95 -13.74 -11.88
CA LEU A 123 9.17 -13.84 -12.66
C LEU A 123 10.33 -14.22 -11.73
N ASN A 124 11.24 -15.05 -12.22
CA ASN A 124 12.56 -15.19 -11.62
C ASN A 124 13.35 -13.92 -11.97
N LYS A 125 13.73 -13.13 -10.96
CA LYS A 125 14.36 -11.82 -11.21
C LYS A 125 15.70 -11.93 -11.90
N LYS A 126 16.47 -13.00 -11.62
CA LYS A 126 17.83 -13.17 -12.12
C LYS A 126 17.90 -13.32 -13.64
N ASN A 127 16.93 -14.02 -14.23
CA ASN A 127 16.95 -14.36 -15.65
C ASN A 127 15.69 -13.89 -16.41
N GLY A 128 14.71 -13.29 -15.73
CA GLY A 128 13.46 -12.82 -16.32
C GLY A 128 12.48 -13.93 -16.70
N THR A 129 12.74 -15.18 -16.30
CA THR A 129 11.87 -16.32 -16.67
C THR A 129 10.53 -16.20 -15.96
N GLU A 130 9.45 -16.32 -16.73
CA GLU A 130 8.09 -16.38 -16.17
C GLU A 130 7.82 -17.74 -15.54
N LEU A 131 7.72 -17.76 -14.21
CA LEU A 131 7.44 -18.95 -13.42
C LEU A 131 5.94 -19.24 -13.40
N ILE A 132 5.14 -18.20 -13.13
CA ILE A 132 3.68 -18.27 -13.04
C ILE A 132 3.07 -17.14 -13.87
N HIS A 133 1.98 -17.47 -14.56
CA HIS A 133 1.01 -16.55 -15.13
C HIS A 133 -0.37 -16.90 -14.59
N TYR A 134 -1.16 -15.90 -14.23
CA TYR A 134 -2.49 -16.07 -13.68
C TYR A 134 -3.41 -14.94 -14.15
N ASP A 135 -4.42 -15.27 -14.94
CA ASP A 135 -5.47 -14.33 -15.31
C ASP A 135 -6.47 -14.20 -14.14
N LEU A 136 -6.69 -12.98 -13.67
CA LEU A 136 -7.51 -12.72 -12.48
C LEU A 136 -9.01 -12.91 -12.75
N GLY A 137 -9.39 -12.89 -14.03
CA GLY A 137 -10.76 -13.03 -14.50
C GLY A 137 -11.56 -11.73 -14.42
N PRO A 138 -12.81 -11.73 -14.90
CA PRO A 138 -13.68 -10.57 -14.80
C PRO A 138 -14.19 -10.41 -13.37
N PHE A 139 -14.38 -9.16 -12.97
CA PHE A 139 -15.00 -8.77 -11.70
C PHE A 139 -16.32 -8.08 -11.95
N THR A 140 -17.13 -7.93 -10.91
CA THR A 140 -18.48 -7.36 -11.02
C THR A 140 -18.68 -6.22 -10.03
N VAL A 141 -18.90 -6.54 -8.77
CA VAL A 141 -19.30 -5.57 -7.75
C VAL A 141 -18.18 -5.25 -6.76
N GLU A 142 -17.05 -5.93 -6.90
CA GLU A 142 -15.91 -5.83 -6.00
C GLU A 142 -15.18 -4.48 -6.14
N ASN A 143 -14.77 -3.91 -5.01
CA ASN A 143 -13.97 -2.68 -4.92
C ASN A 143 -12.61 -2.88 -4.22
N SER A 144 -12.45 -4.01 -3.54
CA SER A 144 -11.16 -4.52 -3.06
C SER A 144 -11.07 -6.02 -3.31
N LEU A 145 -9.85 -6.50 -3.56
CA LEU A 145 -9.55 -7.88 -3.93
C LEU A 145 -8.36 -8.41 -3.12
N VAL A 146 -8.47 -9.64 -2.64
CA VAL A 146 -7.30 -10.47 -2.38
C VAL A 146 -7.00 -11.23 -3.66
N VAL A 147 -5.81 -11.05 -4.23
CA VAL A 147 -5.44 -11.60 -5.54
C VAL A 147 -4.82 -12.98 -5.39
N ALA A 148 -3.75 -13.06 -4.60
CA ALA A 148 -2.98 -14.27 -4.39
C ALA A 148 -2.20 -14.19 -3.07
N GLU A 149 -1.77 -15.35 -2.60
CA GLU A 149 -0.93 -15.48 -1.41
C GLU A 149 0.36 -16.22 -1.74
N ALA A 150 1.51 -15.64 -1.39
CA ALA A 150 2.77 -16.36 -1.30
C ALA A 150 3.00 -16.79 0.15
N TYR A 151 3.25 -18.07 0.42
CA TYR A 151 3.37 -18.57 1.79
C TYR A 151 4.46 -19.63 1.93
N ARG A 152 5.04 -19.70 3.12
CA ARG A 152 6.04 -20.71 3.48
C ARG A 152 5.38 -22.06 3.72
N ARG A 153 5.93 -23.12 3.13
CA ARG A 153 5.54 -24.50 3.43
C ARG A 153 6.67 -25.48 3.11
N ASN A 154 7.02 -26.31 4.09
CA ASN A 154 8.07 -27.33 3.97
C ASN A 154 9.44 -26.76 3.54
N GLY A 155 9.81 -25.58 4.08
CA GLY A 155 11.10 -24.94 3.77
C GLY A 155 11.17 -24.23 2.41
N GLY A 156 10.07 -24.19 1.65
CA GLY A 156 9.97 -23.49 0.37
C GLY A 156 8.81 -22.50 0.34
N TRP A 157 8.72 -21.75 -0.76
CA TRP A 157 7.64 -20.81 -1.02
C TRP A 157 6.62 -21.39 -2.00
N LYS A 158 5.35 -21.22 -1.66
CA LYS A 158 4.21 -21.63 -2.48
C LYS A 158 3.33 -20.43 -2.79
N ILE A 159 2.62 -20.53 -3.89
CA ILE A 159 1.62 -19.56 -4.33
C ILE A 159 0.24 -20.21 -4.25
N SER A 160 -0.74 -19.45 -3.78
CA SER A 160 -2.16 -19.77 -3.83
C SER A 160 -2.87 -18.70 -4.64
N ALA A 161 -3.50 -19.08 -5.75
CA ALA A 161 -4.26 -18.18 -6.61
C ALA A 161 -5.70 -18.06 -6.09
N ASN A 162 -5.91 -17.36 -4.97
CA ASN A 162 -7.21 -17.26 -4.29
C ASN A 162 -7.94 -15.95 -4.58
N THR A 163 -8.01 -15.54 -5.85
CA THR A 163 -8.64 -14.26 -6.20
C THR A 163 -10.09 -14.18 -5.73
N GLY A 164 -10.41 -13.19 -4.90
CA GLY A 164 -11.74 -13.00 -4.35
C GLY A 164 -11.99 -11.57 -3.90
N GLY A 165 -13.26 -11.16 -4.02
CA GLY A 165 -13.77 -9.91 -3.47
C GLY A 165 -13.56 -9.83 -1.98
N PHE A 166 -13.19 -8.63 -1.54
CA PHE A 166 -13.12 -8.26 -0.15
C PHE A 166 -14.06 -7.06 0.06
N ALA A 167 -14.93 -7.14 1.07
CA ALA A 167 -15.92 -6.10 1.32
C ALA A 167 -15.32 -5.01 2.21
N GLY A 168 -15.68 -3.75 1.98
CA GLY A 168 -15.27 -2.62 2.82
C GLY A 168 -13.91 -2.00 2.48
N GLY A 169 -13.39 -2.27 1.28
CA GLY A 169 -12.27 -1.51 0.73
C GLY A 169 -10.94 -1.71 1.44
N LEU A 170 -10.04 -0.75 1.25
CA LEU A 170 -8.71 -0.76 1.87
C LEU A 170 -8.79 -0.71 3.40
N ALA A 171 -9.71 0.09 3.96
CA ALA A 171 -9.85 0.23 5.40
C ALA A 171 -10.18 -1.11 6.07
N GLN A 172 -11.13 -1.87 5.50
CA GLN A 172 -11.49 -3.18 6.04
C GLN A 172 -10.38 -4.21 5.82
N LEU A 173 -9.60 -4.13 4.74
CA LEU A 173 -8.41 -4.97 4.53
C LEU A 173 -7.36 -4.71 5.62
N CYS A 174 -7.05 -3.45 5.90
CA CYS A 174 -6.12 -3.07 6.95
C CYS A 174 -6.56 -3.63 8.32
N GLN A 175 -7.82 -3.38 8.71
CA GLN A 175 -8.38 -3.92 9.95
C GLN A 175 -8.36 -5.46 9.98
N HIS A 176 -8.69 -6.11 8.87
CA HIS A 176 -8.67 -7.56 8.75
C HIS A 176 -7.28 -8.14 8.94
N PHE A 177 -6.23 -7.46 8.47
CA PHE A 177 -4.84 -7.85 8.71
C PHE A 177 -4.25 -7.24 9.98
N GLY A 178 -5.05 -6.57 10.83
CA GLY A 178 -4.62 -6.12 12.16
C GLY A 178 -3.88 -4.79 12.17
N LEU A 179 -4.01 -4.01 11.10
CA LEU A 179 -3.49 -2.64 11.03
C LEU A 179 -4.58 -1.65 11.44
N GLU A 180 -4.16 -0.58 12.09
CA GLU A 180 -5.03 0.54 12.43
C GLU A 180 -5.06 1.54 11.28
N VAL A 181 -6.24 2.01 10.93
CA VAL A 181 -6.41 3.09 9.95
C VAL A 181 -6.82 4.33 10.73
N ALA A 182 -6.00 5.37 10.68
CA ALA A 182 -6.39 6.65 11.23
C ALA A 182 -7.51 7.22 10.34
N GLU A 183 -8.73 7.27 10.86
CA GLU A 183 -9.80 8.07 10.28
C GLU A 183 -9.44 9.55 10.48
N GLU A 184 -8.86 10.19 9.47
CA GLU A 184 -8.86 11.65 9.43
C GLU A 184 -10.29 12.10 9.09
N THR A 185 -11.10 12.30 10.12
CA THR A 185 -12.37 13.02 9.98
C THR A 185 -12.04 14.43 9.51
N GLU A 186 -12.30 14.76 8.25
CA GLU A 186 -12.27 16.15 7.81
C GLU A 186 -13.27 16.96 8.66
N PRO A 187 -12.86 18.12 9.21
CA PRO A 187 -13.80 18.99 9.89
C PRO A 187 -14.80 19.51 8.86
N THR A 188 -16.05 19.04 8.96
CA THR A 188 -17.19 19.59 8.24
C THR A 188 -17.38 21.05 8.67
N ALA A 189 -16.83 21.97 7.88
CA ALA A 189 -17.08 23.39 8.04
C ALA A 189 -18.53 23.70 7.62
N SER A 190 -19.46 23.64 8.58
CA SER A 190 -20.78 24.25 8.48
C SER A 190 -21.09 25.05 9.74
N MET A 191 -20.86 26.37 9.68
CA MET A 191 -21.61 27.35 10.47
C MET A 191 -21.79 28.67 9.70
N LYS A 192 -23.04 28.84 9.22
CA LYS A 192 -23.91 30.04 9.22
C LYS A 192 -23.40 31.43 8.76
N GLN A 193 -24.13 31.95 7.77
CA GLN A 193 -24.36 33.38 7.51
C GLN A 193 -24.96 34.12 8.73
N ALA A 194 -24.52 35.35 9.00
CA ALA A 194 -25.37 36.54 9.28
C ALA A 194 -24.57 37.85 9.42
N GLN A 195 -24.96 38.81 8.56
CA GLN A 195 -24.82 40.28 8.50
C GLN A 195 -24.21 41.15 9.63
N LYS A 196 -23.34 42.09 9.18
CA LYS A 196 -23.39 43.58 9.27
C LYS A 196 -23.62 44.27 10.63
N GLU A 197 -22.61 44.97 11.16
CA GLU A 197 -22.74 46.34 11.73
C GLU A 197 -21.37 47.05 11.89
N ALA A 198 -21.42 48.36 12.13
CA ALA A 198 -20.46 49.42 11.80
C ALA A 198 -19.23 49.61 12.73
N ALA A 199 -18.26 50.37 12.22
CA ALA A 199 -17.13 50.96 12.95
C ALA A 199 -17.60 51.99 14.01
N PRO A 200 -16.76 52.34 15.00
CA PRO A 200 -15.76 53.40 14.76
C PRO A 200 -14.36 53.14 15.37
N ALA A 201 -13.42 53.96 14.92
CA ALA A 201 -12.01 54.02 15.27
C ALA A 201 -11.72 54.72 16.62
N ILE A 202 -10.67 54.28 17.32
CA ILE A 202 -9.78 55.05 18.23
C ILE A 202 -8.42 54.31 18.23
N GLU A 203 -7.38 54.75 17.50
CA GLU A 203 -6.28 55.67 17.86
C GLU A 203 -5.23 55.17 18.89
N ASN A 204 -4.06 54.83 18.33
CA ASN A 204 -2.65 54.99 18.77
C ASN A 204 -2.30 55.21 20.25
N GLU A 205 -1.34 54.43 20.79
CA GLU A 205 0.03 54.92 21.08
C GLU A 205 0.99 53.80 21.54
N ASN A 206 2.27 54.03 21.22
CA ASN A 206 3.45 53.16 21.38
C ASN A 206 3.81 52.83 22.84
N ILE A 207 4.61 51.76 23.06
CA ILE A 207 5.96 51.83 23.67
C ILE A 207 6.66 50.46 23.58
N ASN A 208 7.89 50.50 23.08
CA ASN A 208 8.92 49.46 23.01
C ASN A 208 9.84 49.58 24.24
N VAL A 209 10.16 48.50 24.97
CA VAL A 209 11.50 48.29 25.58
C VAL A 209 11.75 46.79 25.84
N ASP A 210 12.72 46.26 25.09
CA ASP A 210 13.83 45.35 25.47
C ASP A 210 13.93 44.81 26.91
N GLN A 211 14.12 43.48 27.07
CA GLN A 211 15.12 42.85 27.95
C GLN A 211 15.03 41.30 27.95
N ALA A 212 16.17 40.64 27.74
CA ALA A 212 16.45 39.21 28.01
C ALA A 212 17.41 39.08 29.23
N PRO A 213 17.81 37.90 29.74
CA PRO A 213 17.29 36.52 29.62
C PRO A 213 17.12 35.81 31.01
N SER A 214 16.97 34.47 31.00
CA SER A 214 16.93 33.47 32.11
C SER A 214 15.50 32.98 32.39
N VAL A 215 15.18 31.68 32.36
CA VAL A 215 15.73 30.58 33.18
C VAL A 215 15.46 29.23 32.48
N ILE A 216 16.45 28.33 32.47
CA ILE A 216 16.30 26.94 32.06
C ILE A 216 15.43 26.19 33.09
N GLN A 217 14.32 25.60 32.64
CA GLN A 217 13.53 24.64 33.41
C GLN A 217 13.53 23.31 32.65
N LEU A 218 14.27 22.32 33.17
CA LEU A 218 14.13 20.92 32.75
C LEU A 218 12.92 20.33 33.47
N SER A 219 11.89 19.94 32.72
CA SER A 219 10.89 19.02 33.24
C SER A 219 10.37 18.08 32.15
N LYS A 220 10.66 16.80 32.40
CA LYS A 220 9.97 15.58 31.97
C LYS A 220 10.12 15.21 30.48
N ILE A 221 11.06 14.31 30.25
CA ILE A 221 11.05 13.38 29.11
C ILE A 221 9.75 12.56 29.25
N THR A 222 8.80 12.82 28.36
CA THR A 222 7.69 11.91 28.10
C THR A 222 8.11 11.06 26.90
N LEU A 223 8.11 9.74 27.11
CA LEU A 223 8.32 8.74 26.06
C LEU A 223 7.12 8.76 25.12
N GLU A 224 7.24 9.45 23.99
CA GLU A 224 6.37 9.21 22.86
C GLU A 224 6.77 7.87 22.23
N LYS A 225 5.88 6.89 22.36
CA LYS A 225 5.93 5.65 21.60
C LYS A 225 5.73 6.03 20.12
N PRO A 226 6.69 5.81 19.21
CA PRO A 226 6.46 6.06 17.80
C PRO A 226 5.56 4.94 17.28
N GLY A 227 4.26 5.21 17.24
CA GLY A 227 3.29 4.44 16.47
C GLY A 227 2.88 5.31 15.29
N ASP A 228 3.62 5.21 14.19
CA ASP A 228 3.27 5.90 12.96
C ASP A 228 2.02 5.22 12.40
N SER A 229 0.85 5.81 12.61
CA SER A 229 -0.38 5.41 11.93
C SER A 229 -0.21 5.55 10.42
N ILE A 230 -0.61 4.56 9.63
CA ILE A 230 -0.64 4.65 8.16
C ILE A 230 -1.58 5.80 7.75
N SER A 231 -0.99 6.91 7.26
CA SER A 231 -1.75 7.99 6.62
C SER A 231 -1.96 7.65 5.14
N LEU A 232 -3.23 7.52 4.72
CA LEU A 232 -3.63 7.14 3.36
C LEU A 232 -3.60 8.30 2.34
N LYS A 233 -2.80 9.35 2.59
CA LYS A 233 -2.73 10.50 1.67
C LYS A 233 -1.84 10.17 0.47
N LYS A 234 -2.46 9.98 -0.69
CA LYS A 234 -1.80 10.11 -2.00
C LYS A 234 -1.48 11.59 -2.24
N ALA A 235 -0.43 12.10 -1.59
CA ALA A 235 0.06 13.45 -1.87
C ALA A 235 0.84 13.44 -3.18
N ASP A 236 0.40 14.23 -4.16
CA ASP A 236 1.04 14.46 -5.46
C ASP A 236 2.56 14.62 -5.36
N LYS A 237 3.31 13.53 -5.59
CA LYS A 237 4.77 13.57 -5.77
C LYS A 237 5.19 12.60 -6.87
N ILE A 238 4.88 12.93 -8.12
CA ILE A 238 5.70 12.51 -9.25
C ILE A 238 6.63 13.65 -9.62
N LYS A 239 7.85 13.63 -9.08
CA LYS A 239 9.00 14.29 -9.71
C LYS A 239 10.18 13.33 -9.74
N HIS A 240 10.33 12.70 -10.92
CA HIS A 240 11.57 12.20 -11.51
C HIS A 240 12.51 11.39 -10.60
N ILE A 241 12.45 10.06 -10.72
CA ILE A 241 13.65 9.23 -10.56
C ILE A 241 13.99 8.69 -11.95
N ALA A 242 14.79 9.46 -12.69
CA ALA A 242 15.51 8.96 -13.84
C ALA A 242 16.77 8.26 -13.32
N ILE A 243 16.82 6.94 -13.37
CA ILE A 243 18.06 6.18 -13.15
C ILE A 243 18.92 6.34 -14.41
N LYS A 244 19.98 7.16 -14.33
CA LYS A 244 21.08 7.12 -15.29
C LYS A 244 21.83 5.81 -15.05
N LEU A 245 21.76 4.90 -16.03
CA LEU A 245 22.69 3.79 -16.15
C LEU A 245 24.04 4.35 -16.62
N GLN A 246 25.12 3.98 -15.93
CA GLN A 246 26.49 4.14 -16.41
C GLN A 246 26.81 3.07 -17.45
#